data_AF-A0A3M0ZFS0-F1
#
_entry.id   AF-A0A3M0ZFS0-F1
#
_cell.length_a   1.000
_cell.length_b   1.000
_cell.length_c   1.000
_cell.angle_alpha   90.00
_cell.angle_beta   90.00
_cell.angle_gamma   90.00
#
_symmetry.space_group_name_H-M   'P 1'
#
loop_
_entity.id
_entity.type
_entity.pdbx_description
1 polymer ?
#
loop_
_entity_poly.entity_id
_entity_poly.type
_entity_poly.pdbx_seq_one_letter_code
_entity_poly.pdbx_strand_id
1 'polypeptide(L)'
;LDPERAIITARSGLTGERRRDEIGVMALRGGDAVGDHTVLLLGHGERLELTHRAASRDCLARGALEACAWLWGKPAGLYSMRDVIGLAR
;
A
#
# COMPACT_ATOMS: atom_id res chain seq x y z
N LEU A 1 7.79 -16.17 1.43
CA LEU A 1 8.84 -15.14 1.51
C LEU A 1 8.92 -14.72 2.97
N ASP A 2 10.11 -14.72 3.57
CA ASP A 2 10.32 -14.12 4.88
C ASP A 2 10.36 -12.59 4.68
N PRO A 3 9.36 -11.82 5.15
CA PRO A 3 9.25 -10.39 4.86
C PRO A 3 10.46 -9.60 5.37
N GLU A 4 11.02 -10.01 6.52
CA GLU A 4 12.14 -9.31 7.15
C GLU A 4 13.43 -9.42 6.33
N ARG A 5 13.57 -10.50 5.55
CA ARG A 5 14.73 -10.74 4.68
C ARG A 5 14.55 -10.26 3.24
N ALA A 6 13.30 -10.09 2.81
CA ALA A 6 12.95 -9.68 1.46
C ALA A 6 12.99 -8.16 1.28
N ILE A 7 12.63 -7.38 2.31
CA ILE A 7 12.48 -5.92 2.18
C ILE A 7 13.84 -5.22 2.14
N ILE A 8 14.09 -4.45 1.07
CA ILE A 8 15.27 -3.60 0.90
C ILE A 8 14.83 -2.14 0.79
N THR A 9 15.19 -1.32 1.79
CA THR A 9 14.73 0.08 1.91
C THR A 9 15.63 1.10 1.21
N ALA A 10 16.82 0.69 0.77
CA ALA A 10 17.75 1.54 0.04
C ALA A 10 18.70 0.69 -0.81
N ARG A 11 19.03 1.19 -2.00
CA ARG A 11 20.15 0.73 -2.82
C ARG A 11 20.99 1.95 -3.19
N SER A 12 22.14 2.10 -2.54
CA SER A 12 23.05 3.26 -2.70
C SER A 12 24.47 2.81 -2.97
N GLY A 13 25.15 3.45 -3.92
CA GLY A 13 26.50 3.06 -4.36
C GLY A 13 26.52 1.77 -5.19
N LEU A 14 27.61 1.01 -5.10
CA LEU A 14 27.81 -0.26 -5.81
C LEU A 14 27.12 -1.42 -5.08
N THR A 15 25.86 -1.70 -5.43
CA THR A 15 25.01 -2.67 -4.71
C THR A 15 24.97 -4.08 -5.33
N GLY A 16 25.57 -4.27 -6.51
CA GLY A 16 25.51 -5.54 -7.25
C GLY A 16 24.14 -5.84 -7.85
N GLU A 17 23.94 -7.08 -8.30
CA GLU A 17 22.68 -7.56 -8.87
C GLU A 17 21.56 -7.62 -7.83
N ARG A 18 20.31 -7.40 -8.25
CA ARG A 18 19.13 -7.54 -7.39
C ARG A 18 18.77 -9.02 -7.25
N ARG A 19 18.63 -9.54 -6.02
CA ARG A 19 18.13 -10.92 -5.85
C ARG A 19 16.66 -11.04 -6.26
N ARG A 20 16.25 -12.23 -6.67
CA ARG A 20 14.87 -12.49 -7.15
C ARG A 20 13.80 -12.31 -6.06
N ASP A 21 14.16 -12.53 -4.81
CA ASP A 21 13.27 -12.49 -3.65
C ASP A 21 13.21 -11.11 -2.97
N GLU A 22 13.95 -10.11 -3.47
CA GLU A 22 13.94 -8.76 -2.91
C GLU A 22 12.62 -8.02 -3.20
N ILE A 23 12.17 -7.21 -2.26
CA ILE A 23 11.10 -6.22 -2.44
C ILE A 23 11.71 -4.86 -2.13
N GLY A 24 11.90 -4.04 -3.17
CA GLY A 24 12.42 -2.68 -3.02
C GLY A 24 11.36 -1.75 -2.45
N VAL A 25 11.68 -1.05 -1.36
CA VAL A 25 10.80 -0.07 -0.72
C VAL A 25 11.50 1.28 -0.74
N MET A 26 10.91 2.24 -1.45
CA MET A 26 11.47 3.59 -1.57
C MET A 26 10.49 4.60 -0.98
N ALA A 27 11.02 5.53 -0.18
CA ALA A 27 10.23 6.52 0.52
C ALA A 27 10.68 7.92 0.11
N LEU A 28 9.84 8.62 -0.65
CA LEU A 28 10.07 10.02 -1.01
C LEU A 28 9.44 10.94 0.04
N ARG A 29 10.08 12.09 0.28
CA ARG A 29 9.61 13.14 1.19
C ARG A 29 9.84 14.49 0.53
N GLY A 30 8.81 15.33 0.50
CA GLY A 30 8.93 16.67 -0.05
C GLY A 30 7.61 17.43 -0.06
N GLY A 31 7.69 18.74 0.14
CA GLY A 31 6.56 19.66 0.03
C GLY A 31 5.38 19.32 0.95
N ASP A 32 4.18 19.48 0.41
CA ASP A 32 2.87 19.25 1.03
C ASP A 32 2.21 17.93 0.61
N ALA A 33 3.00 16.99 0.06
CA ALA A 33 2.51 15.70 -0.41
C ALA A 33 1.70 14.97 0.67
N VAL A 34 0.43 14.70 0.38
CA VAL A 34 -0.49 14.02 1.30
C VAL A 34 -0.12 12.54 1.44
N GLY A 35 0.11 11.85 0.32
CA GLY A 35 0.54 10.46 0.29
C GLY A 35 0.31 9.80 -1.07
N ASP A 36 1.42 9.41 -1.70
CA ASP A 36 1.45 8.65 -2.94
C ASP A 36 2.10 7.29 -2.67
N HIS A 37 1.50 6.23 -3.21
CA HIS A 37 2.02 4.87 -3.12
C HIS A 37 1.90 4.21 -4.49
N THR A 38 3.01 3.69 -5.00
CA THR A 38 3.04 2.94 -6.26
C THR A 38 3.67 1.60 -6.02
N VAL A 39 2.98 0.53 -6.41
CA VAL A 39 3.54 -0.81 -6.55
C VAL A 39 3.91 -1.02 -8.01
N LEU A 40 5.18 -1.35 -8.26
CA LEU A 40 5.71 -1.63 -9.58
C LEU A 40 5.95 -3.14 -9.73
N LEU A 41 5.37 -3.73 -10.77
CA LEU A 41 5.63 -5.09 -11.21
C LEU A 41 6.36 -4.99 -12.55
N LEU A 42 7.67 -5.22 -12.54
CA LEU A 42 8.56 -4.99 -13.67
C LEU A 42 8.93 -6.33 -14.32
N GLY A 43 8.39 -6.59 -15.51
CA GLY A 43 8.66 -7.76 -16.33
C GLY A 43 9.69 -7.47 -17.43
N HIS A 44 10.01 -8.47 -18.23
CA HIS A 44 10.86 -8.27 -19.40
C HIS A 44 10.07 -7.58 -20.52
N GLY A 45 10.41 -6.32 -20.82
CA GLY A 45 9.74 -5.56 -21.88
C GLY A 45 8.38 -4.96 -21.49
N GLU A 46 7.91 -5.17 -20.26
CA GLU A 46 6.63 -4.65 -19.79
C GLU A 46 6.67 -4.25 -18.31
N ARG A 47 5.68 -3.44 -17.89
CA ARG A 47 5.46 -3.09 -16.49
C ARG A 47 3.98 -2.93 -16.21
N LEU A 48 3.58 -3.35 -15.01
CA LEU A 48 2.29 -3.02 -14.41
C LEU A 48 2.52 -2.13 -13.19
N GLU A 49 1.79 -1.02 -13.13
CA GLU A 49 1.89 -0.05 -12.04
C GLU A 49 0.52 0.10 -11.36
N LEU A 50 0.50 -0.06 -10.04
CA LEU A 50 -0.68 0.17 -9.21
C LEU A 50 -0.40 1.39 -8.34
N THR A 51 -1.01 2.52 -8.65
CA THR A 51 -0.78 3.79 -7.96
C THR A 51 -2.01 4.26 -7.22
N HIS A 52 -1.85 4.56 -5.93
CA HIS A 52 -2.80 5.29 -5.11
C HIS A 52 -2.23 6.66 -4.75
N ARG A 53 -2.96 7.72 -5.11
CA ARG A 53 -2.61 9.12 -4.83
C ARG A 53 -3.73 9.77 -4.04
N ALA A 54 -3.42 10.25 -2.84
CA ALA A 54 -4.37 11.00 -2.03
C ALA A 54 -4.28 12.50 -2.37
N ALA A 55 -5.40 13.11 -2.80
CA ALA A 55 -5.47 14.55 -3.01
C ALA A 55 -5.66 15.34 -1.69
N SER A 56 -6.31 14.73 -0.70
CA SER A 56 -6.47 15.27 0.65
C SER A 56 -6.64 14.13 1.66
N ARG A 57 -6.57 14.44 2.95
CA ARG A 57 -6.84 13.47 4.03
C ARG A 57 -8.34 13.14 4.17
N ASP A 58 -9.22 13.84 3.47
CA ASP A 58 -10.66 13.62 3.55
C ASP A 58 -11.05 12.23 3.05
N CYS A 59 -10.27 11.61 2.16
CA CYS A 59 -10.54 10.24 1.71
C CYS A 59 -10.54 9.25 2.89
N LEU A 60 -9.66 9.44 3.86
CA LEU A 60 -9.58 8.61 5.07
C LEU A 60 -10.77 8.89 5.99
N ALA A 61 -11.10 10.17 6.19
CA ALA A 61 -12.23 10.57 7.02
C ALA A 61 -13.57 10.05 6.47
N ARG A 62 -13.77 10.12 5.15
CA ARG A 62 -14.95 9.57 4.48
C ARG A 62 -15.04 8.06 4.65
N GLY A 63 -13.94 7.33 4.44
CA GLY A 63 -13.91 5.88 4.64
C GLY A 63 -14.23 5.46 6.09
N ALA A 64 -13.80 6.25 7.08
CA ALA A 64 -14.15 6.01 8.47
C ALA A 64 -15.66 6.21 8.75
N LEU A 65 -16.27 7.25 8.18
CA LEU A 65 -17.72 7.48 8.30
C LEU A 65 -18.54 6.38 7.61
N GLU A 66 -18.10 5.92 6.44
CA GLU A 66 -18.70 4.78 5.74
C GLU A 66 -18.58 3.48 6.56
N ALA A 67 -17.43 3.24 7.18
CA ALA A 67 -17.23 2.10 8.07
C ALA A 67 -18.15 2.16 9.30
N CYS A 68 -18.33 3.34 9.91
CA CYS A 68 -19.28 3.54 11.01
C CYS A 68 -20.72 3.23 10.59
N ALA A 69 -21.15 3.71 9.42
CA ALA A 69 -22.47 3.44 8.87
C ALA A 69 -22.66 1.94 8.58
N TRP A 70 -21.66 1.28 8.01
CA TRP A 70 -21.67 -0.16 7.72
C TRP A 70 -21.73 -1.01 8.99
N LEU A 71 -21.09 -0.57 10.08
CA LEU A 71 -21.02 -1.30 11.35
C LEU A 71 -22.36 -1.31 12.10
N TRP A 72 -23.28 -0.41 11.78
CA TRP A 72 -24.59 -0.33 12.41
C TRP A 72 -25.35 -1.67 12.31
N GLY A 73 -25.69 -2.24 13.47
CA GLY A 73 -26.40 -3.53 13.55
C GLY A 73 -25.55 -4.77 13.28
N LYS A 74 -24.22 -4.63 13.13
CA LYS A 74 -23.31 -5.79 13.04
C LYS A 74 -23.09 -6.40 14.43
N PRO A 75 -22.93 -7.73 14.53
CA PRO A 75 -22.54 -8.37 15.79
C PRO A 75 -21.14 -7.92 16.23
N ALA A 76 -20.81 -8.13 17.51
CA ALA A 76 -19.46 -7.84 18.00
C ALA A 76 -18.42 -8.69 17.26
N GLY A 77 -17.34 -8.05 16.80
CA GLY A 77 -16.27 -8.70 16.06
C GLY A 77 -15.16 -7.72 15.67
N LEU A 78 -14.05 -8.26 15.19
CA LEU A 78 -12.96 -7.46 14.62
C LEU A 78 -13.14 -7.40 13.10
N TYR A 79 -13.49 -6.22 12.61
CA TYR A 79 -13.70 -5.93 11.19
C TYR A 79 -12.56 -5.10 10.62
N SER A 80 -12.43 -5.14 9.31
CA SER A 80 -11.46 -4.37 8.52
C SER A 80 -12.17 -3.63 7.38
N MET A 81 -11.46 -2.71 6.71
CA MET A 81 -12.00 -2.07 5.52
C MET A 81 -12.29 -3.05 4.38
N ARG A 82 -11.69 -4.25 4.37
CA ARG A 82 -12.03 -5.30 3.39
C ARG A 82 -13.48 -5.77 3.56
N ASP A 83 -13.95 -5.89 4.80
CA ASP A 83 -15.32 -6.26 5.12
C ASP A 83 -16.31 -5.16 4.70
N VAL A 84 -15.93 -3.90 4.94
CA VAL A 84 -16.74 -2.72 4.58
C VAL A 84 -16.95 -2.63 3.07
N ILE A 85 -15.89 -2.86 2.28
CA ILE A 85 -15.94 -2.73 0.81
C ILE A 85 -16.24 -4.07 0.09
N GLY A 86 -16.53 -5.15 0.82
CA GLY A 86 -16.94 -6.42 0.25
C GLY A 86 -15.86 -7.21 -0.48
N LEU A 87 -14.58 -7.02 -0.13
CA LEU A 87 -13.49 -7.82 -0.70
C LEU A 87 -13.29 -9.09 0.13
N ALA A 88 -13.57 -10.25 -0.49
CA ALA A 88 -13.27 -11.56 0.08
C ALA A 88 -11.77 -11.73 0.37
N ARG A 89 -11.44 -12.54 1.37
CA ARG A 89 -10.05 -12.96 1.64
C ARG A 89 -9.55 -13.92 0.58
#